data_AF-A0A956FTG7-F1
#
_entry.id   AF-A0A956FTG7-F1
#
_cell.length_a   1.000
_cell.length_b   1.000
_cell.length_c   1.000
_cell.angle_alpha   90.00
_cell.angle_beta   90.00
_cell.angle_gamma   90.00
#
_symmetry.space_group_name_H-M   'P 1'
#
loop_
_entity.id
_entity.type
_entity.pdbx_description
1 polymer ?
#
loop_
_entity_poly.entity_id
_entity_poly.type
_entity_poly.pdbx_seq_one_letter_code
_entity_poly.pdbx_strand_id
1 'polypeptide(L)'
;WTYALTALGVERTVAFNSFALLVHLLVVPAVYVAARLFELRPARATLASLLAVLLWWFDAWLHWCWWIGMVAYAAASFLALVPLALFYRFTEDRRPWQAIACALALALTHLVHPYAFFVLAPPMLALWWRARRRLRPLDHAAVVAIAGLTVAANAYWLVVAAQFWHYILDSAIYGQAHLGILGADLLEWLLEPETTGLIGARTTFRWLTLALAVLGLVAWRRRDDRRFVPFALGLGCLAALTYLGGYSAITGQIQPYRHVGPLVMLAAIPAADRLGELFAGRPWRSWPRSAQVAVALAMIPAGQHLVAETTYYTYGLLPQPEPPALSRQRWVIGSSGFIRPPDYRLVEADASIVELQAWVRANDDGQARVLVELGHVGEALAWGTGAQVIGGFTHRNLAHSRANLYRRYPTGALAPAPLRAYLDTYAIGWIVTTPPAPWLETEAYRALVERAASFGPHVVYRVKSPAPLVKSGGGAVTAATNRLTVRGSNPAVDLVLRYHWMETLACAPSCRIEQAAIGNDDPVGFIRVPAPHPADLEIVNTYEVQG
;
A
#
# COMPACT_ATOMS: atom_id res chain seq x y z
N TRP A 1 -15.27 -5.88 -5.44
CA TRP A 1 -15.09 -7.27 -4.97
C TRP A 1 -15.80 -7.49 -3.64
N THR A 2 -15.26 -6.98 -2.52
CA THR A 2 -15.82 -7.19 -1.17
C THR A 2 -17.30 -6.82 -1.08
N TYR A 3 -17.67 -5.63 -1.56
CA TYR A 3 -19.07 -5.19 -1.62
C TYR A 3 -19.98 -6.20 -2.33
N ALA A 4 -19.57 -6.67 -3.51
CA ALA A 4 -20.36 -7.60 -4.32
C ALA A 4 -20.55 -8.95 -3.63
N LEU A 5 -19.48 -9.53 -3.05
CA LEU A 5 -19.58 -10.80 -2.33
C LEU A 5 -20.40 -10.68 -1.04
N THR A 6 -20.27 -9.58 -0.31
CA THR A 6 -21.09 -9.33 0.89
C THR A 6 -22.56 -9.15 0.53
N ALA A 7 -22.87 -8.50 -0.58
CA ALA A 7 -24.25 -8.42 -1.08
C ALA A 7 -24.83 -9.81 -1.46
N LEU A 8 -23.96 -10.77 -1.79
CA LEU A 8 -24.32 -12.17 -2.05
C LEU A 8 -24.32 -13.05 -0.79
N GLY A 9 -24.16 -12.47 0.40
CA GLY A 9 -24.21 -13.18 1.68
C GLY A 9 -22.87 -13.74 2.19
N VAL A 10 -21.75 -13.45 1.53
CA VAL A 10 -20.42 -13.82 2.04
C VAL A 10 -20.02 -12.89 3.18
N GLU A 11 -19.54 -13.46 4.29
CA GLU A 11 -19.04 -12.67 5.43
C GLU A 11 -17.97 -11.67 4.96
N ARG A 12 -18.03 -10.43 5.46
CA ARG A 12 -17.19 -9.32 4.97
C ARG A 12 -15.68 -9.63 5.07
N THR A 13 -15.24 -10.27 6.15
CA THR A 13 -13.82 -10.61 6.34
C THR A 13 -13.37 -11.67 5.32
N VAL A 14 -14.17 -12.71 5.10
CA VAL A 14 -13.95 -13.73 4.07
C VAL A 14 -13.95 -13.11 2.68
N ALA A 15 -14.91 -12.22 2.39
CA ALA A 15 -14.98 -11.49 1.13
C ALA A 15 -13.72 -10.64 0.88
N PHE A 16 -13.21 -9.94 1.90
CA PHE A 16 -11.96 -9.19 1.81
C PHE A 16 -10.74 -10.10 1.59
N ASN A 17 -10.59 -11.15 2.39
CA ASN A 17 -9.45 -12.07 2.32
C ASN A 17 -9.42 -12.89 1.03
N SER A 18 -10.59 -13.25 0.49
CA SER A 18 -10.68 -13.97 -0.79
C SER A 18 -10.11 -13.16 -1.96
N PHE A 19 -10.09 -11.83 -1.89
CA PHE A 19 -9.43 -10.99 -2.89
C PHE A 19 -7.93 -11.25 -2.93
N ALA A 20 -7.28 -11.33 -1.77
CA ALA A 20 -5.85 -11.61 -1.69
C ALA A 20 -5.53 -12.99 -2.29
N LEU A 21 -6.32 -14.02 -1.96
CA LEU A 21 -6.19 -15.35 -2.57
C LEU A 21 -6.36 -15.31 -4.09
N LEU A 22 -7.40 -14.62 -4.57
CA LEU A 22 -7.64 -14.46 -6.00
C LEU A 22 -6.44 -13.82 -6.70
N VAL A 23 -5.85 -12.76 -6.13
CA VAL A 23 -4.69 -12.08 -6.72
C VAL A 23 -3.52 -13.03 -6.90
N HIS A 24 -3.20 -13.87 -5.89
CA HIS A 24 -2.14 -14.87 -5.99
C HIS A 24 -2.40 -15.88 -7.11
N LEU A 25 -3.64 -16.35 -7.22
CA LEU A 25 -4.05 -17.29 -8.27
C LEU A 25 -4.04 -16.66 -9.66
N LEU A 26 -4.30 -15.35 -9.77
CA LEU A 26 -4.39 -14.64 -11.04
C LEU A 26 -3.02 -14.34 -11.68
N VAL A 27 -1.92 -14.36 -10.93
CA VAL A 27 -0.56 -14.12 -11.48
C VAL A 27 -0.30 -15.01 -12.70
N VAL A 28 -0.56 -16.31 -12.57
CA VAL A 28 -0.29 -17.31 -13.61
C VAL A 28 -1.15 -17.08 -14.87
N PRO A 29 -2.50 -17.13 -14.80
CA PRO A 29 -3.33 -16.99 -15.99
C PRO A 29 -3.22 -15.60 -16.62
N ALA A 30 -3.07 -14.52 -15.84
CA ALA A 30 -2.96 -13.17 -16.40
C ALA A 30 -1.67 -13.01 -17.23
N VAL A 31 -0.52 -13.44 -16.69
CA VAL A 31 0.77 -13.36 -17.39
C VAL A 31 0.80 -14.34 -18.57
N TYR A 32 0.26 -15.54 -18.43
CA TYR A 32 0.14 -16.51 -19.53
C TYR A 32 -0.66 -15.92 -20.69
N VAL A 33 -1.86 -15.40 -20.41
CA VAL A 33 -2.75 -14.81 -21.42
C VAL A 33 -2.08 -13.60 -22.07
N ALA A 34 -1.48 -12.70 -21.29
CA ALA A 34 -0.75 -11.55 -21.84
C ALA A 34 0.38 -12.01 -22.78
N ALA A 35 1.20 -12.99 -22.37
CA ALA A 35 2.27 -13.52 -23.20
C ALA A 35 1.77 -14.15 -24.51
N ARG A 36 0.64 -14.88 -24.48
CA ARG A 36 0.00 -15.44 -25.69
C ARG A 36 -0.56 -14.35 -26.60
N LEU A 37 -1.13 -13.30 -26.03
CA LEU A 37 -1.56 -12.11 -26.76
C LEU A 37 -0.37 -11.35 -27.36
N PHE A 38 0.81 -11.41 -26.76
CA PHE A 38 2.07 -10.98 -27.38
C PHE A 38 2.74 -12.05 -28.26
N GLU A 39 2.01 -13.06 -28.73
CA GLU A 39 2.47 -14.04 -29.73
C GLU A 39 3.59 -14.99 -29.25
N LEU A 40 3.90 -15.05 -27.96
CA LEU A 40 4.82 -16.07 -27.43
C LEU A 40 4.18 -17.44 -27.56
N ARG A 41 4.91 -18.44 -28.09
CA ARG A 41 4.46 -19.84 -28.15
C ARG A 41 4.03 -20.36 -26.76
N PRO A 42 3.13 -21.37 -26.65
CA PRO A 42 2.64 -21.87 -25.36
C PRO A 42 3.73 -22.14 -24.32
N ALA A 43 4.80 -22.83 -24.71
CA ALA A 43 5.94 -23.10 -23.81
C ALA A 43 6.63 -21.82 -23.29
N ARG A 44 6.77 -20.79 -24.14
CA ARG A 44 7.37 -19.51 -23.76
C ARG A 44 6.41 -18.69 -22.88
N ALA A 45 5.10 -18.78 -23.11
CA ALA A 45 4.09 -18.16 -22.24
C ALA A 45 4.01 -18.83 -20.86
N THR A 46 4.13 -20.16 -20.80
CA THR A 46 4.29 -20.89 -19.52
C THR A 46 5.54 -20.41 -18.79
N LEU A 47 6.66 -20.25 -19.51
CA LEU A 47 7.89 -19.75 -18.92
C LEU A 47 7.76 -18.30 -18.41
N ALA A 48 7.04 -17.42 -19.11
CA ALA A 48 6.74 -16.07 -18.62
C ALA A 48 5.93 -16.10 -17.32
N SER A 49 4.96 -17.01 -17.23
CA SER A 49 4.16 -17.20 -16.03
C SER A 49 4.99 -17.74 -14.86
N LEU A 50 5.90 -18.68 -15.14
CA LEU A 50 6.85 -19.20 -14.15
C LEU A 50 7.78 -18.08 -13.63
N LEU A 51 8.37 -17.28 -14.52
CA LEU A 51 9.18 -16.13 -14.12
C LEU A 51 8.38 -15.13 -13.28
N ALA A 52 7.13 -14.86 -13.65
CA ALA A 52 6.27 -14.00 -12.85
C ALA A 52 5.95 -14.57 -11.46
N VAL A 53 5.78 -15.89 -11.32
CA VAL A 53 5.63 -16.56 -10.02
C VAL A 53 6.92 -16.43 -9.20
N LEU A 54 8.09 -16.66 -9.81
CA LEU A 54 9.38 -16.49 -9.13
C LEU A 54 9.57 -15.05 -8.65
N LEU A 55 9.27 -14.06 -9.49
CA LEU A 55 9.28 -12.65 -9.08
C LEU A 55 8.25 -12.37 -7.99
N TRP A 56 7.01 -12.86 -8.13
CA TRP A 56 5.95 -12.63 -7.16
C TRP A 56 6.33 -13.10 -5.76
N TRP A 57 7.01 -14.24 -5.64
CA TRP A 57 7.37 -14.83 -4.36
C TRP A 57 8.75 -14.43 -3.84
N PHE A 58 9.71 -14.14 -4.72
CA PHE A 58 11.11 -14.00 -4.33
C PHE A 58 11.73 -12.64 -4.65
N ASP A 59 11.03 -11.76 -5.37
CA ASP A 59 11.42 -10.35 -5.44
C ASP A 59 11.00 -9.63 -4.16
N ALA A 60 11.94 -8.99 -3.47
CA ALA A 60 11.68 -8.34 -2.18
C ALA A 60 10.57 -7.30 -2.24
N TRP A 61 10.49 -6.51 -3.32
CA TRP A 61 9.48 -5.46 -3.42
C TRP A 61 8.08 -6.03 -3.67
N LEU A 62 7.94 -6.94 -4.65
CA LEU A 62 6.65 -7.56 -4.93
C LEU A 62 6.15 -8.37 -3.74
N HIS A 63 7.05 -9.15 -3.11
CA HIS A 63 6.76 -9.89 -1.89
C HIS A 63 6.27 -8.94 -0.80
N TRP A 64 7.04 -7.89 -0.51
CA TRP A 64 6.68 -6.88 0.49
C TRP A 64 5.32 -6.26 0.21
N CYS A 65 5.00 -5.90 -1.05
CA CYS A 65 3.75 -5.28 -1.40
C CYS A 65 2.53 -6.12 -1.01
N TRP A 66 2.45 -7.39 -1.43
CA TRP A 66 1.30 -8.21 -1.07
C TRP A 66 1.35 -8.65 0.41
N TRP A 67 2.53 -8.72 1.01
CA TRP A 67 2.74 -9.08 2.41
C TRP A 67 2.28 -7.99 3.39
N ILE A 68 2.56 -6.69 3.12
CA ILE A 68 2.06 -5.58 3.95
C ILE A 68 0.64 -5.12 3.60
N GLY A 69 -0.10 -5.88 2.79
CA GLY A 69 -1.47 -5.55 2.42
C GLY A 69 -1.63 -4.55 1.27
N MET A 70 -0.55 -4.14 0.59
CA MET A 70 -0.60 -3.41 -0.70
C MET A 70 -0.89 -4.36 -1.88
N VAL A 71 -1.69 -5.40 -1.65
CA VAL A 71 -1.98 -6.47 -2.62
C VAL A 71 -2.66 -5.94 -3.88
N ALA A 72 -3.48 -4.89 -3.80
CA ALA A 72 -4.10 -4.26 -4.95
C ALA A 72 -3.07 -3.62 -5.89
N TYR A 73 -2.03 -2.98 -5.34
CA TYR A 73 -0.93 -2.43 -6.13
C TYR A 73 -0.10 -3.54 -6.80
N ALA A 74 0.24 -4.58 -6.03
CA ALA A 74 0.94 -5.75 -6.55
C ALA A 74 0.14 -6.41 -7.69
N ALA A 75 -1.18 -6.55 -7.53
CA ALA A 75 -2.09 -7.07 -8.55
C ALA A 75 -2.05 -6.24 -9.84
N ALA A 76 -2.14 -4.91 -9.72
CA ALA A 76 -2.09 -4.01 -10.87
C ALA A 76 -0.78 -4.16 -11.69
N SER A 77 0.33 -4.53 -11.04
CA SER A 77 1.63 -4.71 -11.70
C SER A 77 1.61 -5.80 -12.78
N PHE A 78 0.95 -6.93 -12.53
CA PHE A 78 0.81 -7.99 -13.54
C PHE A 78 -0.49 -7.88 -14.34
N LEU A 79 -1.58 -7.38 -13.74
CA LEU A 79 -2.85 -7.21 -14.44
C LEU A 79 -2.75 -6.19 -15.59
N ALA A 80 -1.88 -5.18 -15.47
CA ALA A 80 -1.58 -4.25 -16.56
C ALA A 80 -1.09 -4.94 -17.84
N LEU A 81 -0.46 -6.11 -17.76
CA LEU A 81 0.03 -6.80 -18.96
C LEU A 81 -1.12 -7.22 -19.90
N VAL A 82 -2.30 -7.53 -19.36
CA VAL A 82 -3.46 -7.98 -20.14
C VAL A 82 -4.04 -6.88 -21.05
N PRO A 83 -4.47 -5.69 -20.55
CA PRO A 83 -4.96 -4.64 -21.42
C PRO A 83 -3.86 -4.13 -22.38
N LEU A 84 -2.59 -4.11 -21.96
CA LEU A 84 -1.48 -3.77 -22.86
C LEU A 84 -1.36 -4.77 -24.03
N ALA A 85 -1.45 -6.07 -23.75
CA ALA A 85 -1.38 -7.12 -24.77
C ALA A 85 -2.62 -7.14 -25.69
N LEU A 86 -3.81 -6.87 -25.14
CA LEU A 86 -5.04 -6.69 -25.92
C LEU A 86 -4.95 -5.46 -26.83
N PHE A 87 -4.37 -4.37 -26.33
CA PHE A 87 -4.14 -3.16 -27.12
C PHE A 87 -3.13 -3.41 -28.24
N TYR A 88 -2.03 -4.13 -27.95
CA TYR A 88 -1.08 -4.59 -28.97
C TYR A 88 -1.81 -5.37 -30.08
N ARG A 89 -2.60 -6.38 -29.69
CA ARG A 89 -3.40 -7.18 -30.63
C ARG A 89 -4.37 -6.33 -31.45
N PHE A 90 -5.09 -5.42 -30.82
CA PHE A 90 -5.98 -4.49 -31.52
C PHE A 90 -5.22 -3.65 -32.55
N THR A 91 -4.04 -3.12 -32.22
CA THR A 91 -3.26 -2.31 -33.17
C THR A 91 -2.69 -3.12 -34.35
N GLU A 92 -2.53 -4.44 -34.21
CA GLU A 92 -2.04 -5.33 -35.27
C GLU A 92 -3.19 -5.94 -36.10
N ASP A 93 -4.18 -6.55 -35.45
CA ASP A 93 -5.25 -7.31 -36.10
C ASP A 93 -6.49 -6.45 -36.39
N ARG A 94 -6.69 -5.35 -35.64
CA ARG A 94 -7.82 -4.41 -35.77
C ARG A 94 -9.20 -5.07 -35.61
N ARG A 95 -9.31 -6.07 -34.73
CA ARG A 95 -10.59 -6.76 -34.47
C ARG A 95 -11.39 -6.01 -33.39
N PRO A 96 -12.69 -5.72 -33.61
CA PRO A 96 -13.51 -4.97 -32.65
C PRO A 96 -13.55 -5.58 -31.24
N TRP A 97 -13.61 -6.92 -31.14
CA TRP A 97 -13.64 -7.59 -29.84
C TRP A 97 -12.37 -7.35 -29.01
N GLN A 98 -11.21 -7.12 -29.66
CA GLN A 98 -9.95 -6.83 -28.96
C GLN A 98 -10.01 -5.42 -28.34
N ALA A 99 -10.62 -4.46 -29.03
CA ALA A 99 -10.85 -3.12 -28.48
C ALA A 99 -11.82 -3.17 -27.28
N ILE A 100 -12.93 -3.91 -27.40
CA ILE A 100 -13.89 -4.11 -26.31
C ILE A 100 -13.23 -4.77 -25.11
N ALA A 101 -12.53 -5.89 -25.34
CA ALA A 101 -11.81 -6.59 -24.27
C ALA A 101 -10.72 -5.72 -23.64
N CYS A 102 -9.99 -4.94 -24.44
CA CYS A 102 -9.00 -3.98 -23.95
C CYS A 102 -9.65 -2.93 -23.06
N ALA A 103 -10.77 -2.33 -23.48
CA ALA A 103 -11.48 -1.32 -22.71
C ALA A 103 -11.99 -1.87 -21.37
N LEU A 104 -12.58 -3.07 -21.37
CA LEU A 104 -13.05 -3.72 -20.14
C LEU A 104 -11.89 -4.09 -19.21
N ALA A 105 -10.83 -4.70 -19.73
CA ALA A 105 -9.65 -5.05 -18.95
C ALA A 105 -8.97 -3.79 -18.38
N LEU A 106 -8.86 -2.72 -19.17
CA LEU A 106 -8.25 -1.46 -18.74
C LEU A 106 -9.07 -0.78 -17.65
N ALA A 107 -10.40 -0.74 -17.80
CA ALA A 107 -11.33 -0.24 -16.79
C ALA A 107 -11.21 -1.01 -15.47
N LEU A 108 -11.20 -2.34 -15.53
CA LEU A 108 -11.06 -3.22 -14.36
C LEU A 108 -9.70 -3.06 -13.68
N THR A 109 -8.60 -2.95 -14.44
CA THR A 109 -7.27 -2.74 -13.86
C THR A 109 -7.18 -1.39 -13.14
N HIS A 110 -7.82 -0.33 -13.66
CA HIS A 110 -7.88 0.97 -12.97
C HIS A 110 -8.76 0.94 -11.72
N LEU A 111 -9.82 0.12 -11.71
CA LEU A 111 -10.62 -0.14 -10.50
C LEU A 111 -9.83 -0.88 -9.42
N VAL A 112 -8.86 -1.72 -9.81
CA VAL A 112 -7.94 -2.36 -8.86
C VAL A 112 -6.95 -1.35 -8.30
N HIS A 113 -6.33 -0.53 -9.16
CA HIS A 113 -5.41 0.50 -8.71
C HIS A 113 -5.23 1.66 -9.73
N PRO A 114 -5.30 2.93 -9.30
CA PRO A 114 -5.18 4.09 -10.20
C PRO A 114 -3.82 4.20 -10.90
N TYR A 115 -2.75 3.72 -10.26
CA TYR A 115 -1.39 3.77 -10.84
C TYR A 115 -1.21 2.91 -12.09
N ALA A 116 -2.19 2.07 -12.45
CA ALA A 116 -2.21 1.41 -13.75
C ALA A 116 -2.00 2.40 -14.91
N PHE A 117 -2.44 3.66 -14.75
CA PHE A 117 -2.20 4.74 -15.71
C PHE A 117 -0.71 4.93 -16.02
N PHE A 118 0.13 5.10 -15.00
CA PHE A 118 1.57 5.33 -15.18
C PHE A 118 2.30 4.13 -15.78
N VAL A 119 1.79 2.93 -15.52
CA VAL A 119 2.32 1.68 -16.09
C VAL A 119 1.97 1.55 -17.57
N LEU A 120 0.75 1.91 -17.95
CA LEU A 120 0.18 1.59 -19.26
C LEU A 120 0.29 2.72 -20.29
N ALA A 121 0.24 3.97 -19.85
CA ALA A 121 0.21 5.10 -20.77
C ALA A 121 1.43 5.15 -21.70
N PRO A 122 2.69 5.05 -21.23
CA PRO A 122 3.85 5.10 -22.13
C PRO A 122 3.88 3.98 -23.19
N PRO A 123 3.77 2.68 -22.85
CA PRO A 123 3.81 1.63 -23.87
C PRO A 123 2.56 1.61 -24.77
N MET A 124 1.38 1.98 -24.29
CA MET A 124 0.18 2.10 -25.16
C MET A 124 0.28 3.28 -26.13
N LEU A 125 0.77 4.44 -25.70
CA LEU A 125 1.01 5.57 -26.59
C LEU A 125 2.06 5.22 -27.66
N ALA A 126 3.10 4.48 -27.30
CA ALA A 126 4.09 3.98 -28.26
C ALA A 126 3.46 3.05 -29.31
N LEU A 127 2.60 2.11 -28.89
CA LEU A 127 1.86 1.23 -29.79
C LEU A 127 0.99 2.02 -30.75
N TRP A 128 0.20 2.97 -30.23
CA TRP A 128 -0.66 3.82 -31.03
C TRP A 128 0.16 4.68 -32.00
N TRP A 129 1.20 5.36 -31.54
CA TRP A 129 2.03 6.23 -32.38
C TRP A 129 2.68 5.48 -33.54
N ARG A 130 3.15 4.26 -33.29
CA ARG A 130 3.72 3.37 -34.31
C ARG A 130 2.66 2.86 -35.29
N ALA A 131 1.43 2.65 -34.84
CA ALA A 131 0.34 2.15 -35.66
C ALA A 131 -0.43 3.27 -36.39
N ARG A 132 -0.37 4.54 -35.92
CA ARG A 132 -1.29 5.62 -36.30
C ARG A 132 -1.46 5.84 -37.80
N ARG A 133 -0.42 5.65 -38.60
CA ARG A 133 -0.49 5.81 -40.07
C ARG A 133 -1.20 4.65 -40.78
N ARG A 134 -1.32 3.50 -40.12
CA ARG A 134 -1.97 2.27 -40.61
C ARG A 134 -3.40 2.11 -40.09
N LEU A 135 -3.79 2.89 -39.08
CA LEU A 135 -5.11 2.86 -38.47
C LEU A 135 -6.11 3.65 -39.33
N ARG A 136 -7.33 3.12 -39.48
CA ARG A 136 -8.44 3.84 -40.10
C ARG A 136 -9.04 4.83 -39.10
N PRO A 137 -9.83 5.83 -39.54
CA PRO A 137 -10.53 6.74 -38.63
C PRO A 137 -11.37 6.02 -37.55
N LEU A 138 -12.03 4.92 -37.92
CA LEU A 138 -12.77 4.09 -36.97
C LEU A 138 -11.88 3.42 -35.92
N ASP A 139 -10.66 3.02 -36.30
CA ASP A 139 -9.72 2.41 -35.36
C ASP A 139 -9.20 3.48 -34.38
N HIS A 140 -9.00 4.73 -34.83
CA HIS A 140 -8.71 5.87 -33.96
C HIS A 140 -9.87 6.17 -33.00
N ALA A 141 -11.10 6.17 -33.50
CA ALA A 141 -12.29 6.34 -32.67
C ALA A 141 -12.39 5.23 -31.61
N ALA A 142 -12.03 3.99 -31.95
CA ALA A 142 -11.96 2.89 -30.98
C ALA A 142 -10.89 3.10 -29.91
N VAL A 143 -9.71 3.66 -30.23
CA VAL A 143 -8.70 4.04 -29.22
C VAL A 143 -9.24 5.08 -28.25
N VAL A 144 -9.93 6.10 -28.76
CA VAL A 144 -10.58 7.12 -27.94
C VAL A 144 -11.70 6.50 -27.09
N ALA A 145 -12.48 5.58 -27.65
CA ALA A 145 -13.54 4.87 -26.92
C ALA A 145 -12.99 3.96 -25.81
N ILE A 146 -11.83 3.31 -25.99
CA ILE A 146 -11.14 2.55 -24.94
C ILE A 146 -10.80 3.47 -23.75
N ALA A 147 -10.23 4.64 -24.02
CA ALA A 147 -9.90 5.62 -22.98
C ALA A 147 -11.17 6.18 -22.31
N GLY A 148 -12.16 6.57 -23.12
CA GLY A 148 -13.44 7.10 -22.65
C GLY A 148 -14.19 6.12 -21.74
N LEU A 149 -14.29 4.84 -22.12
CA LEU A 149 -14.92 3.81 -21.29
C LEU A 149 -14.15 3.59 -19.98
N THR A 150 -12.82 3.60 -20.04
CA THR A 150 -11.98 3.46 -18.83
C THR A 150 -12.26 4.59 -17.85
N VAL A 151 -12.29 5.85 -18.32
CA VAL A 151 -12.62 7.01 -17.48
C VAL A 151 -14.05 6.91 -16.96
N ALA A 152 -15.02 6.62 -17.83
CA ALA A 152 -16.43 6.52 -17.43
C ALA A 152 -16.68 5.45 -16.35
N ALA A 153 -16.08 4.27 -16.49
CA ALA A 153 -16.19 3.18 -15.51
C ALA A 153 -15.55 3.51 -14.15
N ASN A 154 -14.61 4.46 -14.12
CA ASN A 154 -13.89 4.90 -12.94
C ASN A 154 -14.35 6.30 -12.44
N ALA A 155 -15.29 6.94 -13.13
CA ALA A 155 -15.69 8.31 -12.87
C ALA A 155 -16.24 8.50 -11.45
N TYR A 156 -17.00 7.53 -10.93
CA TYR A 156 -17.62 7.65 -9.61
C TYR A 156 -16.61 7.87 -8.48
N TRP A 157 -15.46 7.18 -8.49
CA TRP A 157 -14.43 7.38 -7.46
C TRP A 157 -13.47 8.49 -7.83
N LEU A 158 -13.24 8.76 -9.13
CA LEU A 158 -12.41 9.87 -9.59
C LEU A 158 -13.01 11.22 -9.21
N VAL A 159 -14.32 11.38 -9.33
CA VAL A 159 -15.05 12.60 -8.92
C VAL A 159 -14.88 12.83 -7.42
N VAL A 160 -15.09 11.80 -6.61
CA VAL A 160 -14.87 11.87 -5.15
C VAL A 160 -13.42 12.21 -4.82
N ALA A 161 -12.45 11.55 -5.46
CA ALA A 161 -11.03 11.83 -5.23
C ALA A 161 -10.65 13.27 -5.62
N ALA A 162 -11.22 13.81 -6.71
CA ALA A 162 -10.99 15.18 -7.13
C ALA A 162 -11.61 16.20 -6.15
N GLN A 163 -12.83 15.93 -5.68
CA GLN A 163 -13.53 16.76 -4.70
C GLN A 163 -12.74 16.89 -3.40
N PHE A 164 -12.19 15.78 -2.89
CA PHE A 164 -11.43 15.74 -1.64
C PHE A 164 -9.91 15.83 -1.82
N TRP A 165 -9.41 16.19 -3.01
CA TRP A 165 -7.97 16.23 -3.30
C TRP A 165 -7.22 17.18 -2.38
N HIS A 166 -7.87 18.26 -1.95
CA HIS A 166 -7.29 19.27 -1.06
C HIS A 166 -6.95 18.74 0.36
N TYR A 167 -7.48 17.57 0.75
CA TYR A 167 -7.08 16.90 1.99
C TYR A 167 -5.86 16.00 1.84
N ILE A 168 -5.44 15.67 0.62
CA ILE A 168 -4.31 14.78 0.38
C ILE A 168 -3.01 15.53 0.68
N LEU A 169 -2.17 14.96 1.55
CA LEU A 169 -0.85 15.51 1.86
C LEU A 169 0.21 14.99 0.88
N ASP A 170 1.46 15.43 1.05
CA ASP A 170 2.59 14.87 0.30
C ASP A 170 2.82 13.40 0.66
N SER A 171 2.85 12.53 -0.35
CA SER A 171 3.03 11.08 -0.18
C SER A 171 4.50 10.66 -0.17
N ALA A 172 5.42 11.63 -0.27
CA ALA A 172 6.85 11.45 -0.54
C ALA A 172 7.68 10.82 0.60
N ILE A 173 7.06 10.05 1.48
CA ILE A 173 7.71 9.40 2.62
C ILE A 173 8.21 7.99 2.24
N TYR A 174 7.43 7.24 1.48
CA TYR A 174 7.77 5.85 1.11
C TYR A 174 8.22 5.71 -0.32
N GLY A 175 9.04 4.67 -0.57
CA GLY A 175 9.42 4.26 -1.93
C GLY A 175 10.04 5.39 -2.74
N GLN A 176 10.76 6.30 -2.07
CA GLN A 176 11.46 7.38 -2.73
C GLN A 176 12.78 6.86 -3.27
N ALA A 177 12.88 6.78 -4.59
CA ALA A 177 14.06 6.24 -5.23
C ALA A 177 14.84 7.31 -5.99
N HIS A 178 16.14 7.21 -5.79
CA HIS A 178 17.20 7.98 -6.44
C HIS A 178 18.23 6.98 -7.00
N LEU A 179 19.20 7.47 -7.75
CA LEU A 179 20.19 6.59 -8.42
C LEU A 179 20.97 5.69 -7.46
N GLY A 180 21.16 6.09 -6.20
CA GLY A 180 21.80 5.27 -5.18
C GLY A 180 21.10 3.93 -4.94
N ILE A 181 19.77 3.89 -5.09
CA ILE A 181 18.96 2.68 -4.91
C ILE A 181 19.22 1.66 -6.01
N LEU A 182 19.57 2.11 -7.22
CA LEU A 182 19.98 1.18 -8.27
C LEU A 182 21.20 0.36 -7.84
N GLY A 183 22.20 1.01 -7.25
CA GLY A 183 23.38 0.34 -6.71
C GLY A 183 23.03 -0.58 -5.54
N ALA A 184 22.14 -0.13 -4.66
CA ALA A 184 21.66 -0.92 -3.53
C ALA A 184 20.90 -2.17 -3.97
N ASP A 185 20.00 -2.06 -4.95
CA ASP A 185 19.32 -3.21 -5.55
C ASP A 185 20.33 -4.16 -6.16
N LEU A 186 21.28 -3.68 -6.98
CA LEU A 186 22.27 -4.53 -7.66
C LEU A 186 23.16 -5.32 -6.70
N LEU A 187 23.47 -4.74 -5.54
CA LEU A 187 24.37 -5.31 -4.55
C LEU A 187 23.63 -5.90 -3.34
N GLU A 188 22.30 -5.90 -3.36
CA GLU A 188 21.44 -6.34 -2.26
C GLU A 188 21.72 -5.61 -0.93
N TRP A 189 22.08 -4.33 -1.00
CA TRP A 189 22.32 -3.50 0.16
C TRP A 189 21.00 -2.95 0.72
N LEU A 190 20.83 -3.07 2.03
CA LEU A 190 19.76 -2.40 2.74
C LEU A 190 20.18 -0.97 3.05
N LEU A 191 19.67 0.00 2.29
CA LEU A 191 19.91 1.42 2.57
C LEU A 191 18.91 1.97 3.59
N GLU A 192 17.61 1.85 3.28
CA GLU A 192 16.53 2.45 4.05
C GLU A 192 15.28 1.57 3.98
N PRO A 193 14.86 0.95 5.10
CA PRO A 193 13.71 0.04 5.11
C PRO A 193 12.38 0.69 4.68
N GLU A 194 12.23 2.01 4.87
CA GLU A 194 11.06 2.77 4.41
C GLU A 194 11.02 2.88 2.87
N THR A 195 12.15 2.70 2.22
CA THR A 195 12.24 2.85 0.76
C THR A 195 12.26 1.50 0.05
N THR A 196 13.11 0.57 0.51
CA THR A 196 13.31 -0.74 -0.12
C THR A 196 12.42 -1.84 0.47
N GLY A 197 11.70 -1.53 1.55
CA GLY A 197 10.95 -2.50 2.36
C GLY A 197 11.76 -3.01 3.55
N LEU A 198 11.05 -3.53 4.56
CA LEU A 198 11.61 -4.14 5.79
C LEU A 198 12.21 -5.53 5.55
N ILE A 199 11.91 -6.10 4.38
CA ILE A 199 12.42 -7.38 3.92
C ILE A 199 13.81 -7.11 3.33
N GLY A 200 14.83 -7.90 3.69
CA GLY A 200 16.18 -7.70 3.15
C GLY A 200 16.14 -7.59 1.62
N ALA A 201 17.01 -6.75 1.04
CA ALA A 201 16.99 -6.41 -0.39
C ALA A 201 17.35 -7.64 -1.26
N ARG A 202 16.40 -8.56 -1.46
CA ARG A 202 16.52 -9.77 -2.30
C ARG A 202 16.02 -9.47 -3.68
N THR A 203 16.94 -9.26 -4.61
CA THR A 203 16.58 -8.79 -5.96
C THR A 203 17.23 -9.62 -7.06
N THR A 204 17.83 -10.77 -6.73
CA THR A 204 18.50 -11.61 -7.74
C THR A 204 17.54 -12.05 -8.85
N PHE A 205 16.33 -12.53 -8.49
CA PHE A 205 15.33 -12.88 -9.50
C PHE A 205 14.92 -11.69 -10.39
N ARG A 206 14.85 -10.47 -9.82
CA ARG A 206 14.62 -9.22 -10.57
C ARG A 206 15.73 -8.99 -11.58
N TRP A 207 17.00 -9.00 -11.16
CA TRP A 207 18.12 -8.70 -12.05
C TRP A 207 18.34 -9.76 -13.11
N LEU A 208 18.18 -11.04 -12.78
CA LEU A 208 18.21 -12.11 -13.76
C LEU A 208 17.13 -11.93 -14.82
N THR A 209 15.91 -11.59 -14.40
CA THR A 209 14.80 -11.35 -15.33
C THR A 209 15.04 -10.11 -16.19
N LEU A 210 15.50 -9.00 -15.60
CA LEU A 210 15.81 -7.77 -16.34
C LEU A 210 16.96 -7.98 -17.33
N ALA A 211 18.02 -8.68 -16.95
CA ALA A 211 19.13 -9.00 -17.85
C ALA A 211 18.65 -9.87 -19.03
N LEU A 212 17.87 -10.92 -18.77
CA LEU A 212 17.27 -11.76 -19.81
C LEU A 212 16.30 -10.97 -20.70
N ALA A 213 15.54 -10.03 -20.14
CA ALA A 213 14.65 -9.15 -20.87
C ALA A 213 15.42 -8.24 -21.83
N VAL A 214 16.52 -7.62 -21.38
CA VAL A 214 17.40 -6.81 -22.24
C VAL A 214 17.96 -7.66 -23.39
N LEU A 215 18.44 -8.88 -23.11
CA LEU A 215 18.91 -9.79 -24.16
C LEU A 215 17.79 -10.20 -25.13
N GLY A 216 16.57 -10.40 -24.62
CA GLY A 216 15.37 -10.65 -25.42
C GLY A 216 15.02 -9.49 -26.33
N LEU A 217 15.06 -8.26 -25.81
CA LEU A 217 14.86 -7.04 -26.59
C LEU A 217 15.90 -6.85 -27.67
N VAL A 218 17.19 -7.12 -27.38
CA VAL A 218 18.25 -7.09 -28.40
C VAL A 218 17.97 -8.12 -29.50
N ALA A 219 17.53 -9.33 -29.13
CA ALA A 219 17.15 -10.36 -30.10
C ALA A 219 15.92 -9.97 -30.92
N TRP A 220 14.92 -9.32 -30.32
CA TRP A 220 13.75 -8.76 -31.01
C TRP A 220 14.16 -7.64 -31.97
N ARG A 221 15.03 -6.72 -31.55
CA ARG A 221 15.56 -5.65 -32.40
C ARG A 221 16.25 -6.20 -33.64
N ARG A 222 17.11 -7.22 -33.47
CA ARG A 222 17.85 -7.86 -34.57
C ARG A 222 16.96 -8.60 -35.56
N ARG A 223 15.76 -9.03 -35.13
CA ARG A 223 14.78 -9.74 -35.96
C ARG A 223 13.69 -8.82 -36.53
N ASP A 224 13.82 -7.52 -36.33
CA ASP A 224 12.78 -6.52 -36.62
C ASP A 224 11.41 -6.89 -36.02
N ASP A 225 11.44 -7.41 -34.79
CA ASP A 225 10.23 -7.83 -34.11
C ASP A 225 9.41 -6.61 -33.67
N ARG A 226 8.13 -6.63 -34.04
CA ARG A 226 7.17 -5.57 -33.75
C ARG A 226 6.99 -5.30 -32.25
N ARG A 227 7.29 -6.26 -31.39
CA ARG A 227 7.17 -6.14 -29.93
C ARG A 227 8.32 -5.34 -29.31
N PHE A 228 9.43 -5.12 -30.03
CA PHE A 228 10.60 -4.41 -29.50
C PHE A 228 10.26 -3.02 -28.95
N VAL A 229 9.70 -2.14 -29.79
CA VAL A 229 9.46 -0.72 -29.44
C VAL A 229 8.60 -0.54 -28.18
N PRO A 230 7.40 -1.14 -28.07
CA PRO A 230 6.55 -0.92 -26.91
C PRO A 230 7.16 -1.47 -25.61
N PHE A 231 7.87 -2.60 -25.66
CA PHE A 231 8.54 -3.13 -24.47
C PHE A 231 9.79 -2.33 -24.10
N ALA A 232 10.61 -1.90 -25.06
CA ALA A 232 11.78 -1.08 -24.80
C ALA A 232 11.39 0.26 -24.16
N LEU A 233 10.35 0.91 -24.68
CA LEU A 233 9.82 2.15 -24.10
C LEU A 233 9.14 1.92 -22.76
N GLY A 234 8.31 0.88 -22.62
CA GLY A 234 7.65 0.55 -21.34
C GLY A 234 8.67 0.26 -20.22
N LEU A 235 9.65 -0.61 -20.48
CA LEU A 235 10.73 -0.92 -19.53
C LEU A 235 11.60 0.29 -19.25
N GLY A 236 11.97 1.07 -20.27
CA GLY A 236 12.76 2.28 -20.09
C GLY A 236 12.06 3.35 -19.25
N CYS A 237 10.77 3.61 -19.53
CA CYS A 237 9.96 4.55 -18.75
C CYS A 237 9.75 4.06 -17.31
N LEU A 238 9.44 2.79 -17.10
CA LEU A 238 9.25 2.24 -15.75
C LEU A 238 10.57 2.25 -14.96
N ALA A 239 11.70 1.95 -15.59
CA ALA A 239 13.02 2.06 -14.95
C ALA A 239 13.38 3.51 -14.61
N ALA A 240 13.10 4.45 -15.52
CA ALA A 240 13.30 5.88 -15.26
C ALA A 240 12.40 6.39 -14.13
N LEU A 241 11.12 6.04 -14.13
CA LEU A 241 10.21 6.36 -13.02
C LEU A 241 10.72 5.74 -11.72
N THR A 242 11.15 4.47 -11.74
CA THR A 242 11.65 3.76 -10.56
C THR A 242 12.88 4.45 -9.98
N TYR A 243 13.93 4.69 -10.76
CA TYR A 243 15.24 5.10 -10.21
C TYR A 243 15.54 6.60 -10.33
N LEU A 244 14.78 7.34 -11.13
CA LEU A 244 14.95 8.79 -11.31
C LEU A 244 13.72 9.59 -10.87
N GLY A 245 12.59 8.95 -10.61
CA GLY A 245 11.34 9.66 -10.30
C GLY A 245 11.39 10.46 -9.00
N GLY A 246 12.29 10.14 -8.06
CA GLY A 246 12.46 10.89 -6.82
C GLY A 246 13.08 12.28 -7.01
N TYR A 247 13.71 12.55 -8.16
CA TYR A 247 14.28 13.86 -8.47
C TYR A 247 13.26 14.91 -8.92
N SER A 248 12.01 14.51 -9.18
CA SER A 248 10.96 15.43 -9.63
C SER A 248 9.86 15.55 -8.58
N ALA A 249 9.44 16.79 -8.32
CA ALA A 249 8.37 17.09 -7.36
C ALA A 249 7.04 16.44 -7.74
N ILE A 250 6.80 16.14 -9.03
CA ILE A 250 5.56 15.50 -9.48
C ILE A 250 5.67 13.98 -9.32
N THR A 251 6.77 13.37 -9.76
CA THR A 251 6.91 11.91 -9.73
C THR A 251 7.34 11.38 -8.37
N GLY A 252 7.92 12.19 -7.49
CA GLY A 252 8.16 11.85 -6.09
C GLY A 252 6.85 11.55 -5.34
N GLN A 253 5.78 12.26 -5.69
CA GLN A 253 4.44 12.10 -5.09
C GLN A 253 3.74 10.79 -5.48
N ILE A 254 4.27 10.06 -6.47
CA ILE A 254 3.73 8.75 -6.84
C ILE A 254 4.59 7.60 -6.31
N GLN A 255 5.52 7.88 -5.39
CA GLN A 255 6.39 6.88 -4.73
C GLN A 255 7.14 6.05 -5.79
N PRO A 256 8.12 6.66 -6.46
CA PRO A 256 8.69 6.17 -7.71
C PRO A 256 9.15 4.72 -7.66
N TYR A 257 9.76 4.28 -6.55
CA TYR A 257 10.25 2.90 -6.40
C TYR A 257 9.16 1.85 -6.56
N ARG A 258 7.88 2.19 -6.32
CA ARG A 258 6.75 1.29 -6.55
C ARG A 258 6.78 0.66 -7.94
N HIS A 259 7.21 1.42 -8.94
CA HIS A 259 7.23 1.04 -10.35
C HIS A 259 8.19 -0.12 -10.68
N VAL A 260 9.01 -0.57 -9.73
CA VAL A 260 9.82 -1.78 -9.90
C VAL A 260 8.98 -3.05 -10.06
N GLY A 261 7.81 -3.13 -9.40
CA GLY A 261 6.89 -4.26 -9.55
C GLY A 261 6.38 -4.42 -11.00
N PRO A 262 5.74 -3.38 -11.57
CA PRO A 262 5.34 -3.38 -12.97
C PRO A 262 6.52 -3.56 -13.95
N LEU A 263 7.70 -2.99 -13.63
CA LEU A 263 8.91 -3.13 -14.44
C LEU A 263 9.31 -4.59 -14.61
N VAL A 264 9.42 -5.35 -13.52
CA VAL A 264 9.86 -6.76 -13.57
C VAL A 264 8.78 -7.67 -14.15
N MET A 265 7.50 -7.37 -13.91
CA MET A 265 6.37 -8.10 -14.51
C MET A 265 6.33 -7.91 -16.03
N LEU A 266 6.58 -6.70 -16.54
CA LEU A 266 6.71 -6.45 -17.97
C LEU A 266 7.95 -7.15 -18.54
N ALA A 267 9.06 -7.17 -17.80
CA ALA A 267 10.32 -7.81 -18.20
C ALA A 267 10.20 -9.34 -18.35
N ALA A 268 9.31 -9.99 -17.58
CA ALA A 268 9.11 -11.44 -17.63
C ALA A 268 8.78 -11.97 -19.03
N ILE A 269 8.13 -11.18 -19.88
CA ILE A 269 7.73 -11.60 -21.24
C ILE A 269 8.95 -11.72 -22.20
N PRO A 270 9.72 -10.65 -22.48
CA PRO A 270 10.93 -10.78 -23.31
C PRO A 270 11.99 -11.70 -22.68
N ALA A 271 12.06 -11.75 -21.34
CA ALA A 271 12.95 -12.68 -20.63
C ALA A 271 12.58 -14.14 -20.94
N ALA A 272 11.30 -14.50 -20.85
CA ALA A 272 10.83 -15.85 -21.17
C ALA A 272 11.01 -16.19 -22.65
N ASP A 273 10.81 -15.23 -23.56
CA ASP A 273 11.07 -15.47 -24.98
C ASP A 273 12.54 -15.83 -25.22
N ARG A 274 13.45 -15.07 -24.62
CA ARG A 274 14.88 -15.30 -24.72
C ARG A 274 15.32 -16.60 -24.06
N LEU A 275 14.83 -16.86 -22.87
CA LEU A 275 15.17 -18.06 -22.12
C LEU A 275 14.67 -19.32 -22.85
N GLY A 276 13.46 -19.27 -23.42
CA GLY A 276 12.93 -20.34 -24.27
C GLY A 276 13.77 -20.59 -25.53
N GLU A 277 14.32 -19.54 -26.15
CA GLU A 277 15.26 -19.67 -27.27
C GLU A 277 16.58 -20.33 -26.86
N LEU A 278 17.15 -19.91 -25.72
CA LEU A 278 18.37 -20.50 -25.19
C LEU A 278 18.15 -22.00 -24.89
N PHE A 279 17.03 -22.35 -24.25
CA PHE A 279 16.71 -23.75 -23.95
C PHE A 279 16.50 -24.61 -25.20
N ALA A 280 15.80 -24.09 -26.21
CA ALA A 280 15.54 -24.82 -27.44
C ALA A 280 16.80 -24.94 -28.31
N GLY A 281 17.56 -23.86 -28.45
CA GLY A 281 18.76 -23.83 -29.30
C GLY A 281 19.97 -24.53 -28.68
N ARG A 282 19.98 -24.71 -27.35
CA ARG A 282 21.09 -25.32 -26.60
C ARG A 282 22.47 -24.79 -27.02
N PRO A 283 22.66 -23.45 -27.14
CA PRO A 283 23.88 -22.87 -27.71
C PRO A 283 25.14 -23.25 -26.92
N TRP A 284 24.99 -23.60 -25.64
CA TRP A 284 26.09 -24.08 -24.82
C TRP A 284 26.73 -25.38 -25.31
N ARG A 285 26.01 -26.19 -26.11
CA ARG A 285 26.56 -27.42 -26.70
C ARG A 285 27.67 -27.15 -27.70
N SER A 286 27.66 -25.98 -28.36
CA SER A 286 28.71 -25.58 -29.29
C SER A 286 29.83 -24.77 -28.62
N TRP A 287 29.75 -24.50 -27.31
CA TRP A 287 30.81 -23.78 -26.61
C TRP A 287 32.04 -24.67 -26.41
N PRO A 288 33.25 -24.08 -26.39
CA PRO A 288 34.45 -24.79 -25.94
C PRO A 288 34.25 -25.37 -24.54
N ARG A 289 34.88 -26.53 -24.25
CA ARG A 289 34.80 -27.18 -22.93
C ARG A 289 35.19 -26.23 -21.79
N SER A 290 36.17 -25.36 -21.99
CA SER A 290 36.59 -24.36 -21.01
C SER A 290 35.46 -23.40 -20.62
N ALA A 291 34.69 -22.91 -21.61
CA ALA A 291 33.55 -22.05 -21.36
C ALA A 291 32.41 -22.80 -20.66
N GLN A 292 32.16 -24.06 -21.03
CA GLN A 292 31.17 -24.91 -20.35
C GLN A 292 31.56 -25.13 -18.87
N VAL A 293 32.82 -25.42 -18.59
CA VAL A 293 33.35 -25.58 -17.22
C VAL A 293 33.25 -24.26 -16.46
N ALA A 294 33.66 -23.14 -17.04
CA ALA A 294 33.56 -21.83 -16.40
C ALA A 294 32.12 -21.47 -16.03
N VAL A 295 31.16 -21.70 -16.93
CA VAL A 295 29.74 -21.48 -16.65
C VAL A 295 29.23 -22.45 -15.59
N ALA A 296 29.59 -23.73 -15.65
CA ALA A 296 29.21 -24.71 -14.62
C ALA A 296 29.73 -24.30 -13.24
N LEU A 297 30.98 -23.83 -13.15
CA LEU A 297 31.56 -23.33 -11.91
C LEU A 297 30.87 -22.04 -11.42
N ALA A 298 30.52 -21.11 -12.31
CA ALA A 298 29.80 -19.89 -11.97
C ALA A 298 28.34 -20.16 -11.53
N MET A 299 27.72 -21.24 -12.03
CA MET A 299 26.38 -21.66 -11.63
C MET A 299 26.32 -22.15 -10.18
N ILE A 300 27.44 -22.58 -9.58
CA ILE A 300 27.47 -23.03 -8.17
C ILE A 300 27.17 -21.87 -7.21
N PRO A 301 27.95 -20.77 -7.17
CA PRO A 301 27.65 -19.65 -6.29
C PRO A 301 26.33 -18.95 -6.67
N ALA A 302 25.99 -18.88 -7.97
CA ALA A 302 24.69 -18.33 -8.38
C ALA A 302 23.51 -19.19 -7.88
N GLY A 303 23.64 -20.52 -7.96
CA GLY A 303 22.67 -21.47 -7.42
C GLY A 303 22.57 -21.38 -5.91
N GLN A 304 23.69 -21.29 -5.20
CA GLN A 304 23.70 -21.07 -3.74
C GLN A 304 22.98 -19.77 -3.37
N HIS A 305 23.20 -18.68 -4.11
CA HIS A 305 22.54 -17.41 -3.89
C HIS A 305 21.02 -17.50 -4.09
N LEU A 306 20.57 -18.11 -5.19
CA LEU A 306 19.14 -18.32 -5.47
C LEU A 306 18.47 -19.22 -4.43
N VAL A 307 19.17 -20.26 -3.96
CA VAL A 307 18.69 -21.11 -2.87
C VAL A 307 18.57 -20.31 -1.59
N ALA A 308 19.56 -19.47 -1.25
CA ALA A 308 19.50 -18.62 -0.06
C ALA A 308 18.31 -17.66 -0.10
N GLU A 309 18.04 -17.00 -1.23
CA GLU A 309 16.86 -16.14 -1.39
C GLU A 309 15.55 -16.92 -1.28
N THR A 310 15.45 -18.06 -1.95
CA THR A 310 14.24 -18.90 -1.89
C THR A 310 13.97 -19.34 -0.45
N THR A 311 15.02 -19.84 0.22
CA THR A 311 15.00 -20.32 1.61
C THR A 311 14.61 -19.21 2.58
N TYR A 312 15.02 -17.96 2.31
CA TYR A 312 14.64 -16.79 3.10
C TYR A 312 13.12 -16.62 3.13
N TYR A 313 12.44 -16.71 1.98
CA TYR A 313 10.97 -16.57 1.90
C TYR A 313 10.20 -17.83 2.27
N THR A 314 10.81 -19.01 2.14
CA THR A 314 10.18 -20.30 2.46
C THR A 314 10.62 -20.85 3.82
N TYR A 315 11.23 -20.04 4.69
CA TYR A 315 11.76 -20.49 5.97
C TYR A 315 10.73 -21.24 6.82
N GLY A 316 9.47 -20.79 6.82
CA GLY A 316 8.37 -21.43 7.55
C GLY A 316 8.03 -22.85 7.07
N LEU A 317 8.46 -23.24 5.87
CA LEU A 317 8.31 -24.60 5.32
C LEU A 317 9.48 -25.52 5.68
N LEU A 318 10.57 -24.96 6.22
CA LEU A 318 11.73 -25.73 6.61
C LEU A 318 11.54 -26.34 8.00
N PRO A 319 12.16 -27.50 8.27
CA PRO A 319 12.23 -28.07 9.62
C PRO A 319 12.74 -27.02 10.62
N GLN A 320 11.93 -26.73 11.63
CA GLN A 320 12.29 -25.77 12.66
C GLN A 320 13.13 -26.50 13.72
N PRO A 321 14.33 -26.01 14.07
CA PRO A 321 15.13 -26.64 15.11
C PRO A 321 14.36 -26.65 16.44
N GLU A 322 14.52 -27.72 17.21
CA GLU A 322 13.99 -27.75 18.56
C GLU A 322 14.64 -26.64 19.40
N PRO A 323 13.88 -25.98 20.30
CA PRO A 323 14.46 -25.04 21.24
C PRO A 323 15.57 -25.73 22.04
N PRO A 324 16.73 -25.10 22.27
CA PRO A 324 17.77 -25.70 23.11
C PRO A 324 17.19 -26.07 24.47
N ALA A 325 17.49 -27.30 24.92
CA ALA A 325 16.94 -27.89 26.14
C ALA A 325 17.11 -27.00 27.39
N LEU A 326 18.22 -26.25 27.45
CA LEU A 326 18.56 -25.34 28.54
C LEU A 326 17.69 -24.07 28.59
N SER A 327 17.31 -23.52 27.44
CA SER A 327 16.58 -22.25 27.39
C SER A 327 15.08 -22.41 27.19
N ARG A 328 14.63 -23.53 26.60
CA ARG A 328 13.26 -23.76 26.08
C ARG A 328 12.69 -22.63 25.19
N GLN A 329 13.48 -21.61 24.91
CA GLN A 329 13.19 -20.50 24.03
C GLN A 329 13.91 -20.73 22.71
N ARG A 330 13.21 -20.51 21.60
CA ARG A 330 13.85 -20.41 20.30
C ARG A 330 14.59 -19.08 20.28
N TRP A 331 15.90 -19.13 20.42
CA TRP A 331 16.72 -17.95 20.26
C TRP A 331 16.59 -17.45 18.81
N VAL A 332 16.25 -16.18 18.66
CA VAL A 332 16.46 -15.44 17.42
C VAL A 332 17.96 -15.16 17.34
N ILE A 333 18.78 -16.19 17.05
CA ILE A 333 20.24 -16.04 17.07
C ILE A 333 20.67 -15.15 15.90
N GLY A 334 20.95 -13.89 16.22
CA GLY A 334 21.45 -12.84 15.34
C GLY A 334 22.94 -12.91 15.01
N SER A 335 23.61 -14.06 15.14
CA SER A 335 25.04 -14.20 14.75
C SER A 335 25.28 -15.15 13.57
N SER A 336 24.30 -15.97 13.17
CA SER A 336 24.31 -16.77 11.92
C SER A 336 23.34 -16.25 10.84
N GLY A 337 22.65 -15.14 11.13
CA GLY A 337 22.31 -14.18 10.09
C GLY A 337 20.98 -14.31 9.37
N PHE A 338 19.85 -14.58 10.05
CA PHE A 338 18.53 -14.04 9.63
C PHE A 338 17.57 -13.92 10.82
N ILE A 339 16.94 -12.74 11.00
CA ILE A 339 15.71 -12.62 11.78
C ILE A 339 14.62 -13.38 11.02
N ARG A 340 13.81 -14.20 11.70
CA ARG A 340 12.65 -14.85 11.07
C ARG A 340 11.85 -13.75 10.35
N PRO A 341 11.72 -13.78 9.01
CA PRO A 341 10.89 -12.79 8.34
C PRO A 341 9.51 -12.86 8.99
N PRO A 342 8.95 -11.73 9.43
CA PRO A 342 7.74 -11.79 10.22
C PRO A 342 6.63 -12.46 9.40
N ASP A 343 5.85 -13.29 10.08
CA ASP A 343 4.85 -14.15 9.49
C ASP A 343 3.52 -13.38 9.48
N TYR A 344 3.14 -12.80 8.34
CA TYR A 344 1.91 -11.99 8.19
C TYR A 344 0.73 -12.81 7.68
N ARG A 345 0.74 -14.13 7.93
CA ARG A 345 -0.54 -14.83 8.06
C ARG A 345 -1.41 -14.03 9.03
N LEU A 346 -2.73 -14.04 8.83
CA LEU A 346 -3.66 -13.58 9.85
C LEU A 346 -3.46 -14.47 11.07
N VAL A 347 -2.51 -14.09 11.90
CA VAL A 347 -2.24 -14.68 13.19
C VAL A 347 -3.24 -14.08 14.16
N GLU A 348 -3.61 -14.86 15.16
CA GLU A 348 -4.36 -14.32 16.28
C GLU A 348 -3.60 -13.13 16.86
N ALA A 349 -4.35 -12.11 17.28
CA ALA A 349 -3.76 -10.97 17.95
C ALA A 349 -2.92 -11.47 19.14
N ASP A 350 -1.76 -10.86 19.35
CA ASP A 350 -0.92 -11.19 20.49
C ASP A 350 -1.73 -11.13 21.79
N ALA A 351 -1.48 -12.06 22.71
CA ALA A 351 -2.23 -12.14 23.96
C ALA A 351 -2.24 -10.80 24.72
N SER A 352 -1.13 -10.04 24.68
CA SER A 352 -1.05 -8.72 25.29
C SER A 352 -1.96 -7.68 24.61
N ILE A 353 -2.21 -7.79 23.30
CA ILE A 353 -3.17 -6.94 22.59
C ILE A 353 -4.60 -7.33 22.98
N VAL A 354 -4.90 -8.62 23.09
CA VAL A 354 -6.23 -9.10 23.51
C VAL A 354 -6.55 -8.64 24.94
N GLU A 355 -5.58 -8.77 25.86
CA GLU A 355 -5.69 -8.28 27.24
C GLU A 355 -5.86 -6.75 27.28
N LEU A 356 -5.06 -6.02 26.50
CA LEU A 356 -5.18 -4.57 26.38
C LEU A 356 -6.57 -4.15 25.85
N GLN A 357 -7.10 -4.83 24.84
CA GLN A 357 -8.46 -4.58 24.33
C GLN A 357 -9.54 -4.86 25.38
N ALA A 358 -9.38 -5.92 26.17
CA ALA A 358 -10.30 -6.23 27.27
C ALA A 358 -10.25 -5.14 28.34
N TRP A 359 -9.04 -4.68 28.70
CA TRP A 359 -8.85 -3.60 29.66
C TRP A 359 -9.45 -2.28 29.16
N VAL A 360 -9.22 -1.90 27.90
CA VAL A 360 -9.79 -0.67 27.32
C VAL A 360 -11.31 -0.72 27.36
N ARG A 361 -11.95 -1.85 26.99
CA ARG A 361 -13.40 -2.01 27.09
C ARG A 361 -13.97 -1.84 28.50
N ALA A 362 -13.18 -2.22 29.51
CA ALA A 362 -13.60 -2.13 30.91
C ALA A 362 -13.36 -0.73 31.53
N ASN A 363 -12.49 0.10 30.95
CA ASN A 363 -12.02 1.34 31.57
C ASN A 363 -12.27 2.61 30.73
N ASP A 364 -12.51 2.48 29.43
CA ASP A 364 -12.88 3.61 28.57
C ASP A 364 -14.40 3.86 28.66
N ASP A 365 -14.78 5.03 29.18
CA ASP A 365 -16.17 5.48 29.26
C ASP A 365 -16.65 6.14 27.95
N GLY A 366 -15.77 6.21 26.95
CA GLY A 366 -16.04 6.82 25.66
C GLY A 366 -16.12 8.35 25.70
N GLN A 367 -15.79 8.99 26.82
CA GLN A 367 -15.80 10.46 26.99
C GLN A 367 -14.41 11.10 26.84
N ALA A 368 -13.41 10.31 26.46
CA ALA A 368 -12.09 10.77 26.08
C ALA A 368 -11.51 9.89 24.97
N ARG A 369 -10.31 10.25 24.48
CA ARG A 369 -9.58 9.49 23.46
C ARG A 369 -8.45 8.68 24.04
N VAL A 370 -8.14 7.59 23.33
CA VAL A 370 -6.96 6.76 23.57
C VAL A 370 -5.88 7.17 22.55
N LEU A 371 -4.83 7.83 23.02
CA LEU A 371 -3.63 8.12 22.22
C LEU A 371 -2.78 6.86 22.13
N VAL A 372 -2.44 6.42 20.92
CA VAL A 372 -1.66 5.19 20.70
C VAL A 372 -0.42 5.47 19.86
N GLU A 373 0.73 4.93 20.26
CA GLU A 373 2.00 5.09 19.55
C GLU A 373 2.09 4.22 18.29
N LEU A 374 1.95 2.90 18.44
CA LEU A 374 2.18 1.96 17.34
C LEU A 374 0.94 1.76 16.46
N GLY A 375 1.15 1.75 15.15
CA GLY A 375 0.10 1.60 14.14
C GLY A 375 -0.77 0.36 14.31
N HIS A 376 -0.18 -0.82 14.43
CA HIS A 376 -0.93 -2.07 14.55
C HIS A 376 -1.73 -2.16 15.87
N VAL A 377 -1.22 -1.59 16.97
CA VAL A 377 -1.94 -1.50 18.25
C VAL A 377 -3.14 -0.57 18.12
N GLY A 378 -2.95 0.59 17.47
CA GLY A 378 -4.03 1.56 17.25
C GLY A 378 -5.17 0.98 16.42
N GLU A 379 -4.85 0.27 15.32
CA GLU A 379 -5.85 -0.42 14.50
C GLU A 379 -6.56 -1.53 15.29
N ALA A 380 -5.80 -2.37 16.02
CA ALA A 380 -6.39 -3.43 16.84
C ALA A 380 -7.34 -2.88 17.90
N LEU A 381 -7.00 -1.76 18.55
CA LEU A 381 -7.86 -1.12 19.53
C LEU A 381 -9.12 -0.53 18.90
N ALA A 382 -8.98 0.22 17.80
CA ALA A 382 -10.12 0.85 17.14
C ALA A 382 -11.17 -0.19 16.70
N TRP A 383 -10.73 -1.31 16.10
CA TRP A 383 -11.62 -2.38 15.65
C TRP A 383 -12.12 -3.26 16.79
N GLY A 384 -11.27 -3.53 17.79
CA GLY A 384 -11.58 -4.47 18.86
C GLY A 384 -12.44 -3.90 19.98
N THR A 385 -12.46 -2.57 20.17
CA THR A 385 -13.05 -1.97 21.39
C THR A 385 -14.12 -0.93 21.12
N GLY A 386 -14.14 -0.32 19.93
CA GLY A 386 -14.97 0.86 19.67
C GLY A 386 -14.47 2.15 20.35
N ALA A 387 -13.32 2.08 21.04
CA ALA A 387 -12.69 3.25 21.66
C ALA A 387 -12.32 4.30 20.61
N GLN A 388 -12.34 5.57 21.03
CA GLN A 388 -11.97 6.70 20.18
C GLN A 388 -10.45 6.83 20.10
N VAL A 389 -9.83 6.06 19.20
CA VAL A 389 -8.37 6.03 19.03
C VAL A 389 -7.88 7.22 18.21
N ILE A 390 -6.81 7.86 18.70
CA ILE A 390 -6.00 8.85 17.99
C ILE A 390 -4.54 8.42 18.04
N GLY A 391 -3.77 8.67 16.98
CA GLY A 391 -2.43 8.12 16.86
C GLY A 391 -2.38 6.88 15.97
N GLY A 392 -1.51 5.93 16.29
CA GLY A 392 -1.29 4.73 15.52
C GLY A 392 -0.59 5.03 14.20
N PHE A 393 -1.21 4.65 13.07
CA PHE A 393 -0.58 4.72 11.75
C PHE A 393 -0.23 6.17 11.38
N THR A 394 1.04 6.54 11.54
CA THR A 394 1.58 7.91 11.36
C THR A 394 1.61 8.35 9.91
N HIS A 395 1.50 7.41 8.98
CA HIS A 395 1.76 7.63 7.57
C HIS A 395 0.50 7.83 6.71
N ARG A 396 -0.67 8.06 7.32
CA ARG A 396 -1.88 8.42 6.56
C ARG A 396 -1.66 9.72 5.80
N ASN A 397 -1.87 9.67 4.48
CA ASN A 397 -1.64 10.80 3.59
C ASN A 397 -2.85 11.75 3.50
N LEU A 398 -3.38 12.15 4.66
CA LEU A 398 -4.58 12.98 4.79
C LEU A 398 -4.33 14.08 5.81
N ALA A 399 -4.86 15.28 5.59
CA ALA A 399 -4.70 16.42 6.49
C ALA A 399 -5.13 16.10 7.93
N HIS A 400 -6.19 15.31 8.11
CA HIS A 400 -6.67 14.81 9.41
C HIS A 400 -5.60 14.03 10.19
N SER A 401 -4.62 13.42 9.50
CA SER A 401 -3.52 12.74 10.18
C SER A 401 -2.60 13.70 10.93
N ARG A 402 -2.70 15.01 10.69
CA ARG A 402 -2.01 16.03 11.49
C ARG A 402 -2.37 15.91 12.96
N ALA A 403 -3.57 15.47 13.36
CA ALA A 403 -3.88 15.26 14.78
C ALA A 403 -3.04 14.18 15.48
N ASN A 404 -2.35 13.31 14.74
CA ASN A 404 -1.49 12.29 15.33
C ASN A 404 -0.21 12.90 15.93
N LEU A 405 -0.06 12.85 17.26
CA LEU A 405 1.14 13.31 17.98
C LEU A 405 2.43 12.75 17.39
N TYR A 406 2.48 11.43 17.16
CA TYR A 406 3.67 10.71 16.72
C TYR A 406 4.02 11.00 15.25
N ARG A 407 3.08 11.55 14.47
CA ARG A 407 3.39 12.11 13.15
C ARG A 407 4.12 13.45 13.26
N ARG A 408 3.74 14.31 14.23
CA ARG A 408 4.38 15.61 14.45
C ARG A 408 5.73 15.49 15.16
N TYR A 409 5.80 14.56 16.11
CA TYR A 409 6.95 14.34 16.98
C TYR A 409 7.24 12.84 16.99
N PRO A 410 8.14 12.35 16.11
CA PRO A 410 8.38 10.91 15.93
C PRO A 410 8.77 10.16 17.21
N THR A 411 9.41 10.82 18.18
CA THR A 411 9.75 10.23 19.48
C THR A 411 8.62 10.31 20.51
N GLY A 412 7.54 11.03 20.20
CA GLY A 412 6.46 11.40 21.11
C GLY A 412 6.88 12.33 22.26
N ALA A 413 8.17 12.55 22.47
CA ALA A 413 8.71 13.30 23.59
C ALA A 413 8.54 14.82 23.36
N LEU A 414 7.64 15.42 24.13
CA LEU A 414 7.39 16.84 24.20
C LEU A 414 7.62 17.33 25.62
N ALA A 415 8.08 18.57 25.79
CA ALA A 415 8.10 19.20 27.11
C ALA A 415 6.70 19.16 27.77
N PRO A 416 6.60 19.16 29.12
CA PRO A 416 5.33 18.95 29.82
C PRO A 416 4.20 19.90 29.42
N ALA A 417 4.49 21.19 29.23
CA ALA A 417 3.48 22.18 28.86
C ALA A 417 2.91 21.97 27.44
N PRO A 418 3.73 21.83 26.38
CA PRO A 418 3.24 21.43 25.06
C PRO A 418 2.47 20.11 25.05
N LEU A 419 2.92 19.10 25.82
CA LEU A 419 2.19 17.84 25.92
C LEU A 419 0.82 18.05 26.55
N ARG A 420 0.74 18.76 27.68
CA ARG A 420 -0.55 19.10 28.32
C ARG A 420 -1.48 19.80 27.33
N ALA A 421 -0.98 20.81 26.62
CA ALA A 421 -1.77 21.52 25.62
C ALA A 421 -2.31 20.58 24.52
N TYR A 422 -1.51 19.62 24.06
CA TYR A 422 -1.96 18.59 23.12
C TYR A 422 -3.04 17.69 23.73
N LEU A 423 -2.81 17.15 24.94
CA LEU A 423 -3.76 16.27 25.63
C LEU A 423 -5.12 16.96 25.83
N ASP A 424 -5.11 18.25 26.20
CA ASP A 424 -6.30 19.06 26.40
C ASP A 424 -7.01 19.43 25.09
N THR A 425 -6.23 19.70 24.02
CA THR A 425 -6.77 20.04 22.71
C THR A 425 -7.54 18.86 22.11
N TYR A 426 -6.99 17.65 22.18
CA TYR A 426 -7.58 16.46 21.58
C TYR A 426 -8.38 15.58 22.55
N ALA A 427 -8.63 16.05 23.79
CA ALA A 427 -9.36 15.32 24.82
C ALA A 427 -8.83 13.90 25.04
N ILE A 428 -7.51 13.80 25.25
CA ILE A 428 -6.86 12.52 25.52
C ILE A 428 -7.11 12.14 26.98
N GLY A 429 -7.68 10.95 27.20
CA GLY A 429 -7.87 10.36 28.53
C GLY A 429 -6.86 9.27 28.85
N TRP A 430 -6.39 8.58 27.81
CA TRP A 430 -5.50 7.45 27.93
C TRP A 430 -4.36 7.55 26.92
N ILE A 431 -3.18 7.08 27.30
CA ILE A 431 -2.01 6.98 26.43
C ILE A 431 -1.51 5.54 26.46
N VAL A 432 -1.29 4.95 25.30
CA VAL A 432 -0.72 3.61 25.13
C VAL A 432 0.60 3.72 24.38
N THR A 433 1.70 3.36 25.04
CA THR A 433 3.05 3.38 24.44
C THR A 433 3.58 1.97 24.22
N THR A 434 4.49 1.79 23.27
CA THR A 434 5.15 0.51 22.97
C THR A 434 6.50 0.76 22.27
N PRO A 435 7.66 0.55 22.93
CA PRO A 435 7.89 0.06 24.30
C PRO A 435 7.44 1.06 25.39
N PRO A 436 7.63 0.76 26.70
CA PRO A 436 7.44 1.75 27.76
C PRO A 436 8.19 3.06 27.45
N ALA A 437 7.55 4.21 27.65
CA ALA A 437 8.13 5.53 27.41
C ALA A 437 8.69 6.11 28.72
N PRO A 438 10.01 6.00 29.02
CA PRO A 438 10.53 6.31 30.35
C PRO A 438 10.39 7.79 30.72
N TRP A 439 10.32 8.67 29.72
CA TRP A 439 10.15 10.10 29.92
C TRP A 439 8.79 10.45 30.55
N LEU A 440 7.72 9.67 30.30
CA LEU A 440 6.41 9.80 30.97
C LEU A 440 6.47 9.43 32.46
N GLU A 441 7.50 8.69 32.88
CA GLU A 441 7.68 8.27 34.28
C GLU A 441 8.54 9.25 35.10
N THR A 442 9.05 10.33 34.50
CA THR A 442 9.80 11.36 35.22
C THR A 442 8.88 12.28 36.02
N GLU A 443 9.40 12.93 37.07
CA GLU A 443 8.62 13.75 37.99
C GLU A 443 7.78 14.82 37.29
N ALA A 444 8.35 15.47 36.27
CA ALA A 444 7.68 16.51 35.50
C ALA A 444 6.40 16.02 34.78
N TYR A 445 6.33 14.75 34.38
CA TYR A 445 5.19 14.17 33.65
C TYR A 445 4.23 13.40 34.56
N ARG A 446 4.68 12.96 35.75
CA ARG A 446 3.79 12.39 36.78
C ARG A 446 2.72 13.38 37.26
N ALA A 447 2.92 14.69 37.02
CA ALA A 447 1.89 15.70 37.25
C ALA A 447 0.79 15.71 36.14
N LEU A 448 1.07 15.14 34.96
CA LEU A 448 0.15 15.08 33.82
C LEU A 448 -0.56 13.74 33.74
N VAL A 449 0.20 12.67 33.93
CA VAL A 449 -0.25 11.29 33.73
C VAL A 449 0.14 10.40 34.90
N GLU A 450 -0.53 9.26 35.01
CA GLU A 450 -0.16 8.19 35.93
C GLU A 450 -0.23 6.85 35.20
N ARG A 451 0.68 5.93 35.54
CA ARG A 451 0.65 4.59 34.97
C ARG A 451 -0.53 3.81 35.55
N ALA A 452 -1.39 3.29 34.68
CA ALA A 452 -2.61 2.60 35.06
C ALA A 452 -2.49 1.07 34.90
N ALA A 453 -1.85 0.60 33.83
CA ALA A 453 -1.73 -0.83 33.53
C ALA A 453 -0.52 -1.14 32.63
N SER A 454 -0.20 -2.43 32.49
CA SER A 454 0.85 -2.95 31.61
C SER A 454 0.42 -4.32 31.06
N PHE A 455 0.56 -4.53 29.75
CA PHE A 455 0.24 -5.78 29.06
C PHE A 455 1.38 -6.12 28.12
N GLY A 456 2.22 -7.09 28.47
CA GLY A 456 3.45 -7.37 27.73
C GLY A 456 4.29 -6.09 27.51
N PRO A 457 4.59 -5.70 26.25
CA PRO A 457 5.36 -4.49 25.94
C PRO A 457 4.54 -3.19 25.97
N HIS A 458 3.21 -3.29 26.14
CA HIS A 458 2.30 -2.15 26.10
C HIS A 458 2.11 -1.56 27.50
N VAL A 459 2.26 -0.24 27.64
CA VAL A 459 2.02 0.47 28.91
C VAL A 459 0.89 1.47 28.73
N VAL A 460 -0.06 1.46 29.66
CA VAL A 460 -1.19 2.38 29.67
C VAL A 460 -1.01 3.43 30.73
N TYR A 461 -1.11 4.70 30.34
CA TYR A 461 -1.13 5.85 31.22
C TYR A 461 -2.49 6.53 31.19
N ARG A 462 -3.00 6.90 32.38
CA ARG A 462 -4.18 7.75 32.55
C ARG A 462 -3.77 9.21 32.57
N VAL A 463 -4.48 10.06 31.84
CA VAL A 463 -4.36 11.51 31.97
C VAL A 463 -5.13 11.96 33.21
N LYS A 464 -4.48 12.67 34.14
CA LYS A 464 -5.08 13.01 35.45
C LYS A 464 -6.23 14.01 35.38
N SER A 465 -6.26 14.84 34.35
CA SER A 465 -7.29 15.87 34.16
C SER A 465 -7.64 15.97 32.68
N PRO A 466 -8.34 14.97 32.12
CA PRO A 466 -8.64 14.94 30.71
C PRO A 466 -9.65 16.04 30.37
N ALA A 467 -9.40 16.77 29.28
CA ALA A 467 -10.39 17.69 28.75
C ALA A 467 -11.61 16.91 28.20
N PRO A 468 -12.84 17.43 28.34
CA PRO A 468 -14.03 16.78 27.79
C PRO A 468 -14.02 16.79 26.25
N LEU A 469 -14.79 15.92 25.58
CA LEU A 469 -14.91 15.94 24.11
C LEU A 469 -15.63 17.20 23.59
N VAL A 470 -16.46 17.85 24.41
CA VAL A 470 -17.11 19.12 24.11
C VAL A 470 -16.25 20.28 24.64
N LYS A 471 -15.79 21.18 23.77
CA LYS A 471 -14.94 22.33 24.12
C LYS A 471 -15.72 23.53 24.63
N SER A 472 -16.88 23.80 24.05
CA SER A 472 -17.81 24.86 24.46
C SER A 472 -19.24 24.44 24.13
N GLY A 473 -20.24 25.10 24.72
CA GLY A 473 -21.66 24.77 24.56
C GLY A 473 -22.18 23.73 25.55
N GLY A 474 -21.32 22.91 26.16
CA GLY A 474 -21.72 21.90 27.15
C GLY A 474 -22.47 20.71 26.56
N GLY A 475 -23.00 19.84 27.43
CA GLY A 475 -23.62 18.58 27.04
C GLY A 475 -22.64 17.41 26.93
N ALA A 476 -23.12 16.30 26.40
CA ALA A 476 -22.35 15.08 26.16
C ALA A 476 -22.39 14.70 24.69
N VAL A 477 -21.35 14.01 24.22
CA VAL A 477 -21.25 13.50 22.85
C VAL A 477 -20.94 12.02 22.85
N THR A 478 -21.66 11.27 22.02
CA THR A 478 -21.41 9.86 21.74
C THR A 478 -21.03 9.74 20.28
N ALA A 479 -19.92 9.05 20.00
CA ALA A 479 -19.45 8.79 18.65
C ALA A 479 -19.75 7.34 18.24
N ALA A 480 -20.15 7.18 16.99
CA ALA A 480 -20.28 5.91 16.29
C ALA A 480 -19.74 6.07 14.87
N THR A 481 -19.63 4.96 14.13
CA THR A 481 -19.26 5.00 12.72
C THR A 481 -20.23 5.89 11.94
N ASN A 482 -19.70 6.95 11.33
CA ASN A 482 -20.44 7.94 10.56
C ASN A 482 -21.52 8.73 11.34
N ARG A 483 -21.44 8.81 12.68
CA ARG A 483 -22.44 9.53 13.47
C ARG A 483 -21.86 10.08 14.77
N LEU A 484 -22.19 11.33 15.08
CA LEU A 484 -22.06 11.92 16.41
C LEU A 484 -23.45 12.25 16.93
N THR A 485 -23.75 11.86 18.17
CA THR A 485 -25.00 12.23 18.85
C THR A 485 -24.65 13.13 20.02
N VAL A 486 -25.19 14.33 20.04
CA VAL A 486 -24.99 15.32 21.11
C VAL A 486 -26.28 15.43 21.91
N ARG A 487 -26.15 15.47 23.25
CA ARG A 487 -27.27 15.59 24.19
C ARG A 487 -27.03 16.69 25.21
N GLY A 488 -28.05 17.50 25.47
CA GLY A 488 -28.05 18.51 26.53
C GLY A 488 -27.05 19.64 26.33
N SER A 489 -26.73 19.99 25.08
CA SER A 489 -25.94 21.19 24.78
C SER A 489 -26.76 22.47 25.02
N ASN A 490 -26.09 23.59 25.32
CA ASN A 490 -26.72 24.89 25.53
C ASN A 490 -27.00 25.58 24.17
N PRO A 491 -28.28 25.72 23.76
CA PRO A 491 -28.65 26.33 22.49
C PRO A 491 -28.16 27.76 22.25
N ALA A 492 -27.82 28.49 23.31
CA ALA A 492 -27.50 29.92 23.26
C ALA A 492 -25.99 30.21 23.11
N VAL A 493 -25.14 29.19 23.10
CA VAL A 493 -23.69 29.32 23.01
C VAL A 493 -23.18 28.37 21.94
N ASP A 494 -22.19 28.79 21.16
CA ASP A 494 -21.58 27.93 20.16
C ASP A 494 -21.09 26.60 20.76
N LEU A 495 -21.58 25.51 20.17
CA LEU A 495 -21.13 24.17 20.47
C LEU A 495 -19.87 23.87 19.64
N VAL A 496 -18.75 23.61 20.31
CA VAL A 496 -17.52 23.17 19.64
C VAL A 496 -17.19 21.76 20.10
N LEU A 497 -17.23 20.81 19.18
CA LEU A 497 -16.91 19.41 19.43
C LEU A 497 -15.47 19.15 18.98
N ARG A 498 -14.65 18.48 19.81
CA ARG A 498 -13.26 18.17 19.48
C ARG A 498 -13.10 17.08 18.43
N TYR A 499 -13.96 17.01 17.42
CA TYR A 499 -13.89 16.10 16.27
C TYR A 499 -13.53 16.90 15.04
N HIS A 500 -12.79 16.28 14.12
CA HIS A 500 -12.39 16.98 12.90
C HIS A 500 -13.59 17.37 12.05
N TRP A 501 -13.55 18.60 11.57
CA TRP A 501 -14.52 19.11 10.61
C TRP A 501 -14.31 18.49 9.22
N MET A 502 -15.41 18.43 8.47
CA MET A 502 -15.43 18.08 7.05
C MET A 502 -16.63 18.80 6.42
N GLU A 503 -16.50 19.22 5.17
CA GLU A 503 -17.48 20.01 4.42
C GLU A 503 -18.77 19.25 4.08
N THR A 504 -18.78 17.94 4.24
CA THR A 504 -19.92 17.06 3.96
C THR A 504 -20.69 16.64 5.21
N LEU A 505 -20.35 17.21 6.37
CA LEU A 505 -21.08 16.99 7.60
C LEU A 505 -22.45 17.68 7.54
N ALA A 506 -23.49 16.96 7.94
CA ALA A 506 -24.85 17.46 8.07
C ALA A 506 -25.35 17.30 9.50
N CYS A 507 -26.28 18.16 9.90
CA CYS A 507 -26.87 18.18 11.23
C CYS A 507 -28.40 18.00 11.20
N ALA A 508 -28.94 17.22 12.14
CA ALA A 508 -30.38 17.07 12.38
C ALA A 508 -30.73 17.42 13.85
N PRO A 509 -31.91 18.01 14.17
CA PRO A 509 -33.06 18.25 13.28
C PRO A 509 -32.92 19.42 12.28
N SER A 510 -31.96 20.33 12.47
CA SER A 510 -31.40 21.26 11.47
C SER A 510 -30.47 22.22 12.20
N CYS A 511 -29.18 22.20 11.90
CA CYS A 511 -28.23 23.18 12.41
C CYS A 511 -27.10 23.44 11.41
N ARG A 512 -26.43 24.58 11.53
CA ARG A 512 -25.27 24.90 10.70
C ARG A 512 -24.03 24.24 11.28
N ILE A 513 -23.16 23.72 10.41
CA ILE A 513 -21.85 23.20 10.80
C ILE A 513 -20.78 24.07 10.17
N GLU A 514 -19.82 24.51 10.98
CA GLU A 514 -18.68 25.32 10.60
C GLU A 514 -17.38 24.70 11.11
N GLN A 515 -16.28 25.14 10.53
CA GLN A 515 -14.94 24.82 11.00
C GLN A 515 -14.53 25.77 12.14
N ALA A 516 -14.11 25.23 13.27
CA ALA A 516 -13.39 25.95 14.31
C ALA A 516 -11.88 25.67 14.19
N ALA A 517 -11.08 26.68 13.89
CA ALA A 517 -9.61 26.53 13.81
C ALA A 517 -9.00 26.08 15.15
N ILE A 518 -7.96 25.22 15.09
CA ILE A 518 -7.28 24.65 16.26
C ILE A 518 -5.77 24.96 16.28
N GLY A 519 -5.43 26.21 15.92
CA GLY A 519 -4.04 26.65 15.75
C GLY A 519 -3.49 26.29 14.36
N ASN A 520 -2.20 26.53 14.17
CA ASN A 520 -1.57 26.41 12.84
C ASN A 520 -1.16 24.97 12.47
N ASP A 521 -1.07 24.07 13.44
CA ASP A 521 -0.51 22.72 13.23
C ASP A 521 -1.51 21.70 12.68
N ASP A 522 -2.81 22.00 12.74
CA ASP A 522 -3.88 21.17 12.22
C ASP A 522 -4.88 22.03 11.44
N PRO A 523 -4.76 22.08 10.09
CA PRO A 523 -5.57 22.93 9.25
C PRO A 523 -7.01 22.43 9.10
N VAL A 524 -7.34 21.22 9.60
CA VAL A 524 -8.69 20.66 9.49
C VAL A 524 -9.63 21.27 10.51
N GLY A 525 -9.14 21.62 11.70
CA GLY A 525 -9.98 22.22 12.73
C GLY A 525 -11.04 21.29 13.31
N PHE A 526 -11.83 21.81 14.22
CA PHE A 526 -12.91 21.12 14.91
C PHE A 526 -14.29 21.47 14.36
N ILE A 527 -15.27 20.63 14.65
CA ILE A 527 -16.67 20.89 14.35
C ILE A 527 -17.19 21.99 15.28
N ARG A 528 -17.72 23.07 14.70
CA ARG A 528 -18.49 24.11 15.38
C ARG A 528 -19.93 24.07 14.90
N VAL A 529 -20.87 24.11 15.83
CA VAL A 529 -22.28 24.36 15.56
C VAL A 529 -22.62 25.72 16.16
N PRO A 530 -22.77 26.78 15.35
CA PRO A 530 -23.08 28.11 15.84
C PRO A 530 -24.43 28.18 16.54
N ALA A 531 -24.53 29.03 17.55
CA ALA A 531 -25.83 29.37 18.14
C ALA A 531 -26.68 30.22 17.16
N PRO A 532 -28.02 30.10 17.18
CA PRO A 532 -28.78 29.12 17.95
C PRO A 532 -28.78 27.71 17.32
N HIS A 533 -28.77 26.67 18.15
CA HIS A 533 -28.89 25.28 17.70
C HIS A 533 -29.75 24.43 18.65
N PRO A 534 -30.26 23.26 18.21
CA PRO A 534 -30.96 22.33 19.09
C PRO A 534 -30.07 21.85 20.25
N ALA A 535 -30.64 21.68 21.44
CA ALA A 535 -29.90 21.15 22.61
C ALA A 535 -29.44 19.70 22.38
N ASP A 536 -30.27 18.93 21.68
CA ASP A 536 -30.00 17.57 21.23
C ASP A 536 -29.91 17.57 19.70
N LEU A 537 -28.80 17.05 19.17
CA LEU A 537 -28.57 17.02 17.73
C LEU A 537 -27.76 15.81 17.31
N GLU A 538 -27.86 15.46 16.02
CA GLU A 538 -27.02 14.45 15.39
C GLU A 538 -26.21 15.07 14.27
N ILE A 539 -24.93 14.67 14.16
CA ILE A 539 -24.05 15.04 13.06
C ILE A 539 -23.64 13.77 12.32
N VAL A 540 -23.83 13.75 11.00
CA VAL A 540 -23.48 12.62 10.13
C VAL A 540 -22.67 13.12 8.94
N ASN A 541 -21.75 12.30 8.43
CA ASN A 541 -21.16 12.59 7.13
C ASN A 541 -22.10 12.08 6.04
N THR A 542 -22.62 12.99 5.23
CA THR A 542 -23.51 12.66 4.10
C THR A 542 -22.74 12.21 2.88
N TYR A 543 -21.42 12.50 2.84
CA TYR A 543 -20.55 12.36 1.68
C TYR A 543 -20.97 13.23 0.49
N GLU A 544 -21.88 14.18 0.70
CA GLU A 544 -22.33 15.18 -0.27
C GLU A 544 -21.92 16.57 0.23
N VAL A 545 -21.31 17.39 -0.64
CA VAL A 545 -21.00 18.78 -0.29
C VAL A 545 -22.30 19.55 -0.24
N GLN A 546 -22.57 20.17 0.92
CA GLN A 546 -23.70 21.07 1.05
C GLN A 546 -23.38 22.34 0.26
N GLY A 547 -24.17 22.60 -0.79
CA GLY A 547 -24.00 23.73 -1.71
C GLY A 547 -24.42 25.07 -1.13
#